data_AF-A0A953Z3N6-F1
#
_entry.id   AF-A0A953Z3N6-F1
#
_cell.length_a   1.000
_cell.length_b   1.000
_cell.length_c   1.000
_cell.angle_alpha   90.00
_cell.angle_beta   90.00
_cell.angle_gamma   90.00
#
_symmetry.space_group_name_H-M   'P 1'
#
loop_
_entity.id
_entity.type
_entity.pdbx_description
1 polymer ?
#
loop_
_entity_poly.entity_id
_entity_poly.type
_entity_poly.pdbx_seq_one_letter_code
_entity_poly.pdbx_strand_id
1 'polypeptide(L)'
;MPDAAIASLFDRFDPPFGDSFDPARLGPEFAEELRTVSRLWFRCGYRPGIGAYLNFFLLVDFIRMHDARFPARFASLRSMAQSFYETDLFIRAVTDSGREATGGISSPAVRELLRSIMARHAKLRIPPWMMSYFGSSLFENVERQCDDISDDERRWHLNYMAKTYRIFGIPFTDDRELLEAFSRAVENRYAGTSDQVEKHARHILRIGEMIGVSSKPESILPMLPEPTRAHYAPIESRVRPGWLRRKALRVVGRFAIGQAVGEPRVARPWTSSGVDKANG
;
A
#
# COMPACT_ATOMS: atom_id res chain seq x y z
N MET A 1 -1.48 7.91 -21.41
CA MET A 1 -1.39 6.47 -21.69
C MET A 1 -0.02 6.00 -21.21
N PRO A 2 0.11 4.80 -20.61
CA PRO A 2 1.42 4.27 -20.28
C PRO A 2 2.26 4.09 -21.55
N ASP A 3 3.58 4.01 -21.37
CA ASP A 3 4.52 3.59 -22.43
C ASP A 3 4.09 2.23 -23.01
N ALA A 4 4.35 1.98 -24.30
CA ALA A 4 3.88 0.78 -24.99
C ALA A 4 4.38 -0.54 -24.34
N ALA A 5 5.60 -0.54 -23.80
CA ALA A 5 6.14 -1.71 -23.11
C ALA A 5 5.40 -2.01 -21.80
N ILE A 6 5.06 -0.96 -21.04
CA ILE A 6 4.30 -1.06 -19.79
C ILE A 6 2.85 -1.45 -20.08
N ALA A 7 2.26 -0.89 -21.13
CA ALA A 7 0.92 -1.26 -21.59
C ALA A 7 0.86 -2.75 -21.92
N SER A 8 1.81 -3.26 -22.71
CA SER A 8 1.87 -4.68 -23.08
C SER A 8 2.02 -5.63 -21.89
N LEU A 9 2.76 -5.24 -20.85
CA LEU A 9 2.85 -6.03 -19.62
C LEU A 9 1.53 -5.98 -18.83
N PHE A 10 0.93 -4.80 -18.72
CA PHE A 10 -0.32 -4.60 -17.99
C PHE A 10 -1.52 -5.29 -18.66
N ASP A 11 -1.56 -5.35 -19.99
CA ASP A 11 -2.63 -6.01 -20.75
C ASP A 11 -2.65 -7.54 -20.54
N ARG A 12 -1.58 -8.11 -19.98
CA ARG A 12 -1.51 -9.53 -19.60
C ARG A 12 -2.02 -9.80 -18.18
N PHE A 13 -2.34 -8.76 -17.40
CA PHE A 13 -2.87 -8.95 -16.05
C PHE A 13 -4.27 -9.54 -16.09
N ASP A 14 -4.62 -10.29 -15.06
CA ASP A 14 -5.96 -10.83 -14.94
C ASP A 14 -7.00 -9.71 -14.80
N PRO A 15 -8.16 -9.84 -15.48
CA PRO A 15 -9.19 -8.83 -15.41
C PRO A 15 -9.84 -8.80 -14.01
N PRO A 16 -10.49 -7.68 -13.66
CA PRO A 16 -11.33 -7.60 -12.47
C PRO A 16 -12.40 -8.69 -12.46
N PHE A 17 -12.88 -9.08 -11.27
CA PHE A 17 -13.93 -10.09 -11.13
C PHE A 17 -15.32 -9.60 -11.60
N GLY A 18 -15.48 -8.33 -11.94
CA GLY A 18 -16.76 -7.75 -12.36
C GLY A 18 -17.70 -7.46 -11.19
N ASP A 19 -18.97 -7.19 -11.47
CA ASP A 19 -19.89 -6.55 -10.50
C ASP A 19 -20.53 -7.51 -9.49
N SER A 20 -20.51 -8.82 -9.75
CA SER A 20 -21.05 -9.84 -8.85
C SER A 20 -19.93 -10.65 -8.17
N PHE A 21 -20.04 -10.78 -6.85
CA PHE A 21 -19.13 -11.59 -6.06
C PHE A 21 -19.60 -13.05 -6.06
N ASP A 22 -18.69 -13.96 -6.42
CA ASP A 22 -18.87 -15.41 -6.35
C ASP A 22 -17.85 -15.96 -5.34
N PRO A 23 -18.29 -16.52 -4.19
CA PRO A 23 -17.40 -17.11 -3.20
C PRO A 23 -16.46 -18.19 -3.75
N ALA A 24 -16.85 -18.91 -4.81
CA ALA A 24 -16.02 -19.95 -5.41
C ALA A 24 -14.69 -19.39 -5.96
N ARG A 25 -14.65 -18.08 -6.31
CA ARG A 25 -13.44 -17.39 -6.80
C ARG A 25 -12.39 -17.17 -5.73
N LEU A 26 -12.73 -17.30 -4.45
CA LEU A 26 -11.75 -17.27 -3.37
C LEU A 26 -10.84 -18.51 -3.40
N GLY A 27 -11.37 -19.64 -3.91
CA GLY A 27 -10.63 -20.89 -4.04
C GLY A 27 -10.42 -21.61 -2.70
N PRO A 28 -9.90 -22.86 -2.74
CA PRO A 28 -9.79 -23.71 -1.56
C PRO A 28 -8.71 -23.25 -0.56
N GLU A 29 -7.68 -22.53 -1.03
CA GLU A 29 -6.58 -22.06 -0.18
C GLU A 29 -6.90 -20.75 0.58
N PHE A 30 -8.10 -20.16 0.38
CA PHE A 30 -8.42 -18.83 0.89
C PHE A 30 -8.21 -18.66 2.41
N ALA A 31 -8.53 -19.69 3.19
CA ALA A 31 -8.34 -19.62 4.64
C ALA A 31 -6.87 -19.48 5.04
N GLU A 32 -5.96 -20.12 4.29
CA GLU A 32 -4.52 -20.05 4.53
C GLU A 32 -3.93 -18.73 4.02
N GLU A 33 -4.42 -18.28 2.87
CA GLU A 33 -4.12 -16.96 2.32
C GLU A 33 -4.49 -15.83 3.29
N LEU A 34 -5.72 -15.84 3.81
CA LEU A 34 -6.20 -14.83 4.75
C LEU A 34 -5.40 -14.84 6.07
N ARG A 35 -5.07 -16.03 6.59
CA ARG A 35 -4.22 -16.17 7.78
C ARG A 35 -2.83 -15.59 7.53
N THR A 36 -2.24 -15.91 6.39
CA THR A 36 -0.91 -15.45 5.99
C THR A 36 -0.88 -13.93 5.89
N VAL A 37 -1.80 -13.32 5.15
CA VAL A 37 -1.82 -11.86 5.01
C VAL A 37 -2.11 -11.16 6.33
N SER A 38 -3.03 -11.68 7.15
CA SER A 38 -3.33 -11.10 8.46
C SER A 38 -2.07 -11.02 9.31
N ARG A 39 -1.31 -12.12 9.40
CA ARG A 39 -0.04 -12.18 10.15
C ARG A 39 1.02 -11.23 9.59
N LEU A 40 1.26 -11.24 8.28
CA LEU A 40 2.30 -10.42 7.64
C LEU A 40 2.01 -8.92 7.81
N TRP A 41 0.77 -8.50 7.54
CA TRP A 41 0.37 -7.10 7.63
C TRP A 41 0.25 -6.63 9.08
N PHE A 42 -0.09 -7.52 10.02
CA PHE A 42 0.00 -7.22 11.45
C PHE A 42 1.44 -6.94 11.89
N ARG A 43 2.40 -7.81 11.52
CA ARG A 43 3.82 -7.68 11.86
C ARG A 43 4.45 -6.42 11.28
N CYS A 44 4.19 -6.13 10.01
CA CYS A 44 4.76 -4.95 9.33
C CYS A 44 4.13 -3.63 9.80
N GLY A 45 2.92 -3.70 10.35
CA GLY A 45 2.15 -2.52 10.71
C GLY A 45 2.00 -1.60 9.50
N TYR A 46 2.29 -0.32 9.68
CA TYR A 46 2.09 0.71 8.66
C TYR A 46 3.38 1.17 7.95
N ARG A 47 4.47 0.44 8.21
CA ARG A 47 5.79 0.65 7.61
C ARG A 47 5.80 0.46 6.08
N PRO A 48 5.06 -0.52 5.49
CA PRO A 48 4.99 -0.67 4.04
C PRO A 48 4.37 0.54 3.32
N GLY A 49 3.39 1.19 3.96
CA GLY A 49 2.77 2.40 3.42
C GLY A 49 3.77 3.54 3.24
N ILE A 50 4.69 3.73 4.21
CA ILE A 50 5.76 4.75 4.11
C ILE A 50 6.64 4.51 2.89
N GLY A 51 7.11 3.27 2.69
CA GLY A 51 7.92 2.89 1.54
C GLY A 51 7.17 3.06 0.22
N ALA A 52 5.94 2.55 0.14
CA ALA A 52 5.15 2.58 -1.09
C ALA A 52 4.80 4.01 -1.52
N TYR A 53 4.33 4.86 -0.61
CA TYR A 53 4.03 6.25 -0.92
C TYR A 53 5.29 7.05 -1.29
N LEU A 54 6.42 6.80 -0.61
CA LEU A 54 7.68 7.46 -0.95
C LEU A 54 8.14 7.06 -2.36
N ASN A 55 8.11 5.76 -2.68
CA ASN A 55 8.39 5.23 -4.02
C ASN A 55 7.46 5.85 -5.08
N PHE A 56 6.18 5.98 -4.76
CA PHE A 56 5.16 6.51 -5.65
C PHE A 56 5.36 7.99 -6.01
N PHE A 57 5.74 8.84 -5.05
CA PHE A 57 6.05 10.25 -5.33
C PHE A 57 7.37 10.46 -6.07
N LEU A 58 8.25 9.45 -6.09
CA LEU A 58 9.48 9.45 -6.88
C LEU A 58 9.25 9.03 -8.35
N LEU A 59 7.99 8.79 -8.75
CA LEU A 59 7.63 8.61 -10.16
C LEU A 59 7.13 9.95 -10.74
N VAL A 60 7.89 10.54 -11.66
CA VAL A 60 7.73 11.93 -12.14
C VAL A 60 6.37 12.18 -12.78
N ASP A 61 5.93 11.29 -13.66
CA ASP A 61 4.64 11.46 -14.33
C ASP A 61 3.47 11.22 -13.36
N PHE A 62 3.70 10.41 -12.33
CA PHE A 62 2.72 10.23 -11.27
C PHE A 62 2.54 11.52 -10.49
N ILE A 63 3.62 12.09 -9.94
CA ILE A 63 3.56 13.31 -9.14
C ILE A 63 3.03 14.50 -9.96
N ARG A 64 3.36 14.60 -11.25
CA ARG A 64 2.79 15.62 -12.14
C ARG A 64 1.28 15.45 -12.34
N MET A 65 0.81 14.24 -12.65
CA MET A 65 -0.63 13.97 -12.83
C MET A 65 -1.40 14.21 -11.53
N HIS A 66 -0.80 13.79 -10.43
CA HIS A 66 -1.30 14.00 -9.09
C HIS A 66 -1.43 15.50 -8.80
N ASP A 67 -0.37 16.28 -8.93
CA ASP A 67 -0.35 17.69 -8.55
C ASP A 67 -1.22 18.56 -9.46
N ALA A 68 -1.28 18.24 -10.76
CA ALA A 68 -2.18 18.91 -11.70
C ALA A 68 -3.66 18.80 -11.29
N ARG A 69 -4.03 17.76 -10.52
CA ARG A 69 -5.40 17.55 -10.03
C ARG A 69 -5.64 18.13 -8.64
N PHE A 70 -4.65 18.80 -8.04
CA PHE A 70 -4.73 19.38 -6.68
C PHE A 70 -5.48 18.52 -5.66
N PRO A 71 -5.13 17.23 -5.48
CA PRO A 71 -5.88 16.36 -4.60
C PRO A 71 -5.75 16.86 -3.17
N ALA A 72 -6.88 17.29 -2.59
CA ALA A 72 -6.94 17.84 -1.24
C ALA A 72 -6.27 16.94 -0.19
N ARG A 73 -6.25 15.62 -0.44
CA ARG A 73 -5.65 14.60 0.44
C ARG A 73 -4.13 14.69 0.59
N PHE A 74 -3.41 15.46 -0.23
CA PHE A 74 -1.95 15.66 -0.09
C PHE A 74 -1.51 17.13 -0.05
N ALA A 75 -2.46 18.06 0.04
CA ALA A 75 -2.20 19.50 0.08
C ALA A 75 -1.42 19.91 1.34
N SER A 76 -1.66 19.24 2.47
CA SER A 76 -1.04 19.53 3.76
C SER A 76 -0.56 18.26 4.46
N LEU A 77 0.30 18.41 5.48
CA LEU A 77 0.71 17.30 6.35
C LEU A 77 -0.50 16.63 7.03
N ARG A 78 -1.49 17.42 7.47
CA ARG A 78 -2.70 16.91 8.12
C ARG A 78 -3.55 16.10 7.15
N SER A 79 -3.78 16.62 5.94
CA SER A 79 -4.55 15.91 4.91
C SER A 79 -3.86 14.61 4.50
N MET A 80 -2.52 14.64 4.35
CA MET A 80 -1.74 13.45 4.04
C MET A 80 -1.81 12.43 5.18
N ALA A 81 -1.69 12.86 6.44
CA ALA A 81 -1.86 11.99 7.59
C ALA A 81 -3.26 11.33 7.61
N GLN A 82 -4.32 12.08 7.31
CA GLN A 82 -5.67 11.53 7.18
C GLN A 82 -5.76 10.48 6.06
N SER A 83 -5.21 10.77 4.88
CA SER A 83 -5.19 9.82 3.76
C SER A 83 -4.44 8.54 4.11
N PHE A 84 -3.35 8.66 4.86
CA PHE A 84 -2.57 7.55 5.37
C PHE A 84 -3.39 6.75 6.39
N TYR A 85 -4.06 7.40 7.33
CA TYR A 85 -4.93 6.72 8.29
C TYR A 85 -6.04 5.91 7.63
N GLU A 86 -6.74 6.51 6.67
CA GLU A 86 -7.80 5.84 5.93
C GLU A 86 -7.28 4.64 5.14
N THR A 87 -6.06 4.75 4.59
CA THR A 87 -5.39 3.64 3.91
C THR A 87 -5.03 2.52 4.90
N ASP A 88 -4.55 2.86 6.11
CA ASP A 88 -4.27 1.87 7.16
C ASP A 88 -5.53 1.13 7.62
N LEU A 89 -6.62 1.86 7.89
CA LEU A 89 -7.91 1.27 8.26
C LEU A 89 -8.45 0.34 7.16
N PHE A 90 -8.34 0.78 5.92
CA PHE A 90 -8.70 -0.01 4.75
C PHE A 90 -7.88 -1.31 4.68
N ILE A 91 -6.55 -1.22 4.77
CA ILE A 91 -5.66 -2.37 4.75
C ILE A 91 -6.02 -3.33 5.88
N ARG A 92 -6.18 -2.83 7.12
CA ARG A 92 -6.55 -3.65 8.28
C ARG A 92 -7.84 -4.44 8.06
N ALA A 93 -8.85 -3.82 7.43
CA ALA A 93 -10.11 -4.46 7.12
C ALA A 93 -9.97 -5.50 6.00
N VAL A 94 -9.18 -5.19 4.97
CA VAL A 94 -8.97 -6.10 3.84
C VAL A 94 -8.13 -7.31 4.22
N THR A 95 -7.09 -7.14 5.03
CA THR A 95 -6.16 -8.22 5.39
C THR A 95 -6.54 -8.89 6.70
N ASP A 96 -7.67 -8.52 7.29
CA ASP A 96 -8.11 -9.00 8.60
C ASP A 96 -7.04 -8.88 9.70
N SER A 97 -6.25 -7.81 9.64
CA SER A 97 -5.13 -7.55 10.57
C SER A 97 -5.47 -6.43 11.57
N GLY A 98 -6.75 -6.10 11.68
CA GLY A 98 -7.27 -5.03 12.52
C GLY A 98 -7.52 -5.45 13.96
N ARG A 99 -8.11 -4.54 14.74
CA ARG A 99 -8.54 -4.85 16.10
C ARG A 99 -9.70 -5.82 16.09
N GLU A 100 -10.60 -5.81 15.11
CA GLU A 100 -11.78 -6.68 15.00
C GLU A 100 -11.67 -7.61 13.80
N ALA A 101 -12.17 -8.84 13.95
CA ALA A 101 -12.23 -9.80 12.85
C ALA A 101 -13.30 -9.35 11.85
N THR A 102 -12.85 -9.14 10.62
CA THR A 102 -13.62 -8.67 9.48
C THR A 102 -13.95 -9.80 8.52
N GLY A 103 -13.13 -10.86 8.45
CA GLY A 103 -13.19 -11.89 7.40
C GLY A 103 -12.49 -11.48 6.10
N GLY A 104 -11.84 -10.31 6.05
CA GLY A 104 -11.15 -9.84 4.85
C GLY A 104 -12.09 -9.75 3.65
N ILE A 105 -11.60 -10.11 2.46
CA ILE A 105 -12.37 -9.98 1.21
C ILE A 105 -13.57 -10.92 1.08
N SER A 106 -13.72 -11.92 1.96
CA SER A 106 -14.93 -12.76 2.03
C SER A 106 -16.11 -12.05 2.71
N SER A 107 -15.88 -10.91 3.36
CA SER A 107 -16.91 -10.13 4.03
C SER A 107 -17.66 -9.17 3.08
N PRO A 108 -19.01 -9.20 3.07
CA PRO A 108 -19.80 -8.23 2.30
C PRO A 108 -19.48 -6.77 2.65
N ALA A 109 -19.23 -6.48 3.94
CA ALA A 109 -18.91 -5.14 4.40
C ALA A 109 -17.56 -4.63 3.86
N VAL A 110 -16.55 -5.50 3.81
CA VAL A 110 -15.24 -5.18 3.22
C VAL A 110 -15.37 -4.98 1.71
N ARG A 111 -16.19 -5.78 1.02
CA ARG A 111 -16.47 -5.60 -0.42
C ARG A 111 -17.21 -4.29 -0.71
N GLU A 112 -18.14 -3.87 0.14
CA GLU A 112 -18.78 -2.55 0.03
C GLU A 112 -17.75 -1.42 0.24
N LEU A 113 -16.89 -1.56 1.25
CA LEU A 113 -15.80 -0.62 1.47
C LEU A 113 -14.91 -0.48 0.24
N LEU A 114 -14.48 -1.60 -0.37
CA LEU A 114 -13.71 -1.63 -1.62
C LEU A 114 -14.44 -0.86 -2.74
N ARG A 115 -15.72 -1.14 -2.98
CA ARG A 115 -16.52 -0.43 -3.99
C ARG A 115 -16.59 1.08 -3.73
N SER A 116 -16.82 1.49 -2.48
CA SER A 116 -16.88 2.91 -2.10
C SER A 116 -15.55 3.64 -2.35
N ILE A 117 -14.42 2.98 -2.06
CA ILE A 117 -13.09 3.53 -2.30
C ILE A 117 -12.84 3.66 -3.81
N MET A 118 -13.23 2.67 -4.61
CA MET A 118 -13.03 2.71 -6.05
C MET A 118 -13.89 3.81 -6.70
N ALA A 119 -15.12 4.01 -6.24
CA ALA A 119 -15.96 5.13 -6.68
C ALA A 119 -15.30 6.50 -6.43
N ARG A 120 -14.55 6.65 -5.33
CA ARG A 120 -13.74 7.87 -5.08
C ARG A 120 -12.53 7.96 -6.00
N HIS A 121 -11.81 6.86 -6.23
CA HIS A 121 -10.66 6.83 -7.14
C HIS A 121 -11.04 7.11 -8.60
N ALA A 122 -12.23 6.66 -9.04
CA ALA A 122 -12.76 6.95 -10.37
C ALA A 122 -12.93 8.47 -10.61
N LYS A 123 -13.39 9.23 -9.59
CA LYS A 123 -13.48 10.70 -9.66
C LYS A 123 -12.11 11.36 -9.81
N LEU A 124 -11.08 10.77 -9.21
CA LEU A 124 -9.69 11.21 -9.33
C LEU A 124 -9.05 10.81 -10.65
N ARG A 125 -9.73 10.00 -11.50
CA ARG A 125 -9.28 9.52 -12.83
C ARG A 125 -7.88 8.91 -12.81
N ILE A 126 -7.51 8.23 -11.72
CA ILE A 126 -6.19 7.57 -11.62
C ILE A 126 -6.18 6.37 -12.58
N PRO A 127 -5.20 6.26 -13.50
CA PRO A 127 -5.10 5.12 -14.39
C PRO A 127 -5.02 3.79 -13.63
N PRO A 128 -5.71 2.72 -14.07
CA PRO A 128 -5.67 1.42 -13.41
C PRO A 128 -4.26 0.88 -13.16
N TRP A 129 -3.37 0.96 -14.16
CA TRP A 129 -1.99 0.49 -14.03
C TRP A 129 -1.21 1.18 -12.89
N MET A 130 -1.48 2.47 -12.61
CA MET A 130 -0.83 3.18 -11.50
C MET A 130 -1.30 2.64 -10.15
N MET A 131 -2.57 2.23 -10.05
CA MET A 131 -3.10 1.63 -8.83
C MET A 131 -2.58 0.20 -8.65
N SER A 132 -2.45 -0.57 -9.73
CA SER A 132 -1.81 -1.90 -9.71
C SER A 132 -0.34 -1.78 -9.30
N TYR A 133 0.40 -0.79 -9.83
CA TYR A 133 1.77 -0.52 -9.40
C TYR A 133 1.85 -0.07 -7.93
N PHE A 134 0.95 0.80 -7.47
CA PHE A 134 0.95 1.18 -6.06
C PHE A 134 0.70 -0.02 -5.15
N GLY A 135 -0.20 -0.92 -5.56
CA GLY A 135 -0.40 -2.21 -4.90
C GLY A 135 0.82 -3.11 -4.93
N SER A 136 1.53 -3.14 -6.07
CA SER A 136 2.73 -3.94 -6.20
C SER A 136 3.82 -3.48 -5.21
N SER A 137 4.02 -2.17 -5.15
CA SER A 137 4.96 -1.52 -4.23
C SER A 137 4.61 -1.75 -2.76
N LEU A 138 3.32 -1.77 -2.41
CA LEU A 138 2.84 -2.05 -1.05
C LEU A 138 3.15 -3.49 -0.61
N PHE A 139 2.78 -4.48 -1.41
CA PHE A 139 3.01 -5.89 -1.04
C PHE A 139 4.50 -6.19 -0.99
N GLU A 140 5.29 -5.67 -1.94
CA GLU A 140 6.73 -5.93 -1.98
C GLU A 140 7.42 -5.36 -0.73
N ASN A 141 6.95 -4.20 -0.26
CA ASN A 141 7.43 -3.62 0.98
C ASN A 141 7.06 -4.47 2.21
N VAL A 142 5.90 -5.14 2.24
CA VAL A 142 5.57 -6.11 3.30
C VAL A 142 6.59 -7.25 3.30
N GLU A 143 6.82 -7.85 2.12
CA GLU A 143 7.71 -9.01 1.99
C GLU A 143 9.16 -8.69 2.35
N ARG A 144 9.67 -7.52 1.95
CA ARG A 144 11.04 -7.07 2.29
C ARG A 144 11.25 -6.78 3.78
N GLN A 145 10.17 -6.60 4.55
CA GLN A 145 10.22 -6.25 5.97
C GLN A 145 9.96 -7.46 6.88
N CYS A 146 9.61 -8.60 6.29
CA CYS A 146 9.48 -9.88 6.97
C CYS A 146 10.74 -10.71 6.70
N ASP A 147 11.66 -10.74 7.67
CA ASP A 147 12.95 -11.43 7.54
C ASP A 147 12.81 -12.96 7.35
N ASP A 148 11.63 -13.55 7.63
CA ASP A 148 11.36 -14.99 7.61
C ASP A 148 10.03 -15.32 6.89
N ILE A 149 9.94 -15.03 5.60
CA ILE A 149 8.77 -15.41 4.77
C ILE A 149 9.15 -16.55 3.82
N SER A 150 8.42 -17.67 3.89
CA SER A 150 8.64 -18.83 3.02
C SER A 150 8.10 -18.58 1.60
N ASP A 151 8.49 -19.43 0.65
CA ASP A 151 7.99 -19.34 -0.73
C ASP A 151 6.47 -19.56 -0.81
N ASP A 152 5.93 -20.47 -0.01
CA ASP A 152 4.47 -20.66 0.12
C ASP A 152 3.78 -19.42 0.67
N GLU A 153 4.36 -18.78 1.69
CA GLU A 153 3.78 -17.56 2.26
C GLU A 153 3.83 -16.39 1.27
N ARG A 154 4.88 -16.29 0.44
CA ARG A 154 4.96 -15.32 -0.67
C ARG A 154 3.88 -15.59 -1.71
N ARG A 155 3.67 -16.86 -2.07
CA ARG A 155 2.63 -17.29 -3.02
C ARG A 155 1.24 -16.96 -2.49
N TRP A 156 0.93 -17.36 -1.25
CA TRP A 156 -0.36 -17.07 -0.61
C TRP A 156 -0.62 -15.57 -0.44
N HIS A 157 0.40 -14.81 -0.07
CA HIS A 157 0.30 -13.36 0.02
C HIS A 157 -0.05 -12.74 -1.34
N LEU A 158 0.68 -13.12 -2.40
CA LEU A 158 0.41 -12.63 -3.75
C LEU A 158 -0.98 -13.03 -4.25
N ASN A 159 -1.38 -14.29 -4.10
CA ASN A 159 -2.70 -14.79 -4.48
C ASN A 159 -3.83 -13.99 -3.79
N TYR A 160 -3.71 -13.75 -2.47
CA TYR A 160 -4.68 -12.97 -1.72
C TYR A 160 -4.78 -11.53 -2.24
N MET A 161 -3.63 -10.88 -2.45
CA MET A 161 -3.58 -9.50 -2.93
C MET A 161 -4.15 -9.42 -4.35
N ALA A 162 -3.83 -10.35 -5.24
CA ALA A 162 -4.40 -10.40 -6.59
C ALA A 162 -5.93 -10.50 -6.55
N LYS A 163 -6.49 -11.42 -5.75
CA LYS A 163 -7.95 -11.51 -5.53
C LYS A 163 -8.52 -10.21 -4.99
N THR A 164 -7.87 -9.60 -4.02
CA THR A 164 -8.28 -8.32 -3.43
C THR A 164 -8.38 -7.22 -4.49
N TYR A 165 -7.34 -7.01 -5.29
CA TYR A 165 -7.33 -5.98 -6.33
C TYR A 165 -8.36 -6.25 -7.42
N ARG A 166 -8.57 -7.52 -7.79
CA ARG A 166 -9.58 -7.91 -8.78
C ARG A 166 -11.01 -7.72 -8.27
N ILE A 167 -11.28 -7.96 -6.98
CA ILE A 167 -12.56 -7.60 -6.32
C ILE A 167 -12.71 -6.08 -6.24
N PHE A 168 -11.62 -5.36 -6.02
CA PHE A 168 -11.59 -3.90 -5.95
C PHE A 168 -11.89 -3.23 -7.31
N GLY A 169 -11.91 -3.98 -8.41
CA GLY A 169 -12.18 -3.47 -9.76
C GLY A 169 -10.93 -3.13 -10.56
N ILE A 170 -9.75 -3.62 -10.15
CA ILE A 170 -8.45 -3.27 -10.74
C ILE A 170 -7.80 -4.54 -11.32
N PRO A 171 -7.35 -4.52 -12.60
CA PRO A 171 -6.56 -5.63 -13.14
C PRO A 171 -5.31 -5.88 -12.30
N PHE A 172 -5.07 -7.15 -11.94
CA PHE A 172 -3.94 -7.55 -11.10
C PHE A 172 -3.67 -9.03 -11.28
N THR A 173 -2.39 -9.39 -11.37
CA THR A 173 -1.95 -10.77 -11.58
C THR A 173 -1.35 -11.38 -10.33
N ASP A 174 -1.50 -12.69 -10.17
CA ASP A 174 -0.75 -13.51 -9.22
C ASP A 174 0.50 -14.17 -9.83
N ASP A 175 0.80 -13.90 -11.12
CA ASP A 175 2.08 -14.22 -11.74
C ASP A 175 3.16 -13.25 -11.23
N ARG A 176 4.04 -13.78 -10.37
CA ARG A 176 5.12 -13.00 -9.75
C ARG A 176 6.08 -12.40 -10.77
N GLU A 177 6.52 -13.19 -11.75
CA GLU A 177 7.50 -12.74 -12.72
C GLU A 177 6.91 -11.61 -13.57
N LEU A 178 5.64 -11.74 -13.98
CA LEU A 178 4.93 -10.71 -14.71
C LEU A 178 4.75 -9.43 -13.87
N LEU A 179 4.36 -9.56 -12.60
CA LEU A 179 4.17 -8.42 -11.70
C LEU A 179 5.48 -7.69 -11.44
N GLU A 180 6.58 -8.41 -11.20
CA GLU A 180 7.91 -7.84 -11.02
C GLU A 180 8.40 -7.14 -12.29
N ALA A 181 8.26 -7.78 -13.46
CA ALA A 181 8.61 -7.17 -14.74
C ALA A 181 7.84 -5.86 -14.98
N PHE A 182 6.53 -5.86 -14.69
CA PHE A 182 5.70 -4.66 -14.76
C PHE A 182 6.19 -3.56 -13.80
N SER A 183 6.45 -3.89 -12.53
CA SER A 183 6.93 -2.92 -11.53
C SER A 183 8.27 -2.30 -11.92
N ARG A 184 9.24 -3.12 -12.37
CA ARG A 184 10.55 -2.61 -12.80
C ARG A 184 10.45 -1.76 -14.06
N ALA A 185 9.59 -2.12 -15.01
CA ALA A 185 9.35 -1.30 -16.20
C ALA A 185 8.79 0.08 -15.83
N VAL A 186 7.82 0.14 -14.91
CA VAL A 186 7.27 1.40 -14.39
C VAL A 186 8.34 2.25 -13.72
N GLU A 187 9.11 1.66 -12.80
CA GLU A 187 10.15 2.38 -12.07
C GLU A 187 11.26 2.88 -12.98
N ASN A 188 11.79 2.03 -13.86
CA ASN A 188 12.85 2.44 -14.80
C ASN A 188 12.38 3.56 -15.74
N ARG A 189 11.10 3.55 -16.13
CA ARG A 189 10.55 4.53 -17.07
C ARG A 189 10.26 5.88 -16.43
N TYR A 190 9.76 5.87 -15.19
CA TYR A 190 9.15 7.04 -14.57
C TYR A 190 9.89 7.54 -13.32
N ALA A 191 10.87 6.81 -12.79
CA ALA A 191 11.67 7.29 -11.68
C ALA A 191 12.34 8.63 -12.02
N GLY A 192 12.31 9.55 -11.06
CA GLY A 192 12.95 10.84 -11.20
C GLY A 192 12.56 11.81 -10.10
N THR A 193 12.88 13.09 -10.33
CA THR A 193 12.60 14.16 -9.39
C THR A 193 11.59 15.16 -9.95
N SER A 194 10.93 15.87 -9.05
CA SER A 194 10.08 17.02 -9.34
C SER A 194 10.22 18.04 -8.21
N ASP A 195 9.75 19.27 -8.44
CA ASP A 195 9.77 20.35 -7.44
C ASP A 195 9.02 19.99 -6.15
N GLN A 196 8.11 19.00 -6.20
CA GLN A 196 7.29 18.59 -5.08
C GLN A 196 7.84 17.37 -4.33
N VAL A 197 8.79 16.60 -4.91
CA VAL A 197 9.34 15.38 -4.30
C VAL A 197 9.85 15.64 -2.88
N GLU A 198 10.65 16.70 -2.68
CA GLU A 198 11.19 17.03 -1.35
C GLU A 198 10.11 17.40 -0.34
N LYS A 199 9.02 18.05 -0.79
CA LYS A 199 7.88 18.38 0.07
C LYS A 199 7.14 17.11 0.51
N HIS A 200 6.78 16.24 -0.44
CA HIS A 200 6.07 15.00 -0.13
C HIS A 200 6.93 14.05 0.71
N ALA A 201 8.20 13.88 0.38
CA ALA A 201 9.14 13.09 1.17
C ALA A 201 9.23 13.60 2.62
N ARG A 202 9.36 14.92 2.83
CA ARG A 202 9.34 15.51 4.19
C ARG A 202 8.08 15.16 4.95
N HIS A 203 6.91 15.24 4.32
CA HIS A 203 5.65 14.94 4.98
C HIS A 203 5.54 13.45 5.34
N ILE A 204 5.85 12.56 4.39
CA ILE A 204 5.84 11.11 4.60
C ILE A 204 6.77 10.71 5.74
N LEU A 205 8.01 11.19 5.76
CA LEU A 205 8.98 10.84 6.81
C LEU A 205 8.55 11.37 8.18
N ARG A 206 7.88 12.53 8.23
CA ARG A 206 7.30 13.06 9.47
C ARG A 206 6.16 12.18 9.97
N ILE A 207 5.26 11.76 9.08
CA ILE A 207 4.19 10.82 9.40
C ILE A 207 4.80 9.50 9.88
N GLY A 208 5.80 8.98 9.17
CA GLY A 208 6.59 7.81 9.56
C GLY A 208 7.07 7.88 11.01
N GLU A 209 7.74 8.97 11.39
CA GLU A 209 8.19 9.15 12.77
C GLU A 209 7.02 9.21 13.78
N MET A 210 5.89 9.83 13.42
CA MET A 210 4.70 9.83 14.28
C MET A 210 4.17 8.41 14.50
N ILE A 211 4.20 7.53 13.49
CA ILE A 211 3.71 6.14 13.60
C ILE A 211 4.77 5.14 14.06
N GLY A 212 5.98 5.61 14.41
CA GLY A 212 7.07 4.75 14.88
C GLY A 212 7.94 4.12 13.78
N VAL A 213 7.75 4.51 12.52
CA VAL A 213 8.63 4.15 11.40
C VAL A 213 9.79 5.14 11.35
N SER A 214 11.02 4.64 11.50
CA SER A 214 12.18 5.52 11.48
C SER A 214 12.44 6.10 10.08
N SER A 215 12.68 7.41 10.04
CA SER A 215 13.13 8.17 8.88
C SER A 215 14.64 8.07 8.63
N LYS A 216 15.35 7.18 9.32
CA LYS A 216 16.79 6.97 9.10
C LYS A 216 17.04 6.26 7.75
N PRO A 217 18.20 6.51 7.09
CA PRO A 217 18.55 5.88 5.83
C PRO A 217 18.48 4.35 5.87
N GLU A 218 19.04 3.75 6.92
CA GLU A 218 19.02 2.29 7.14
C GLU A 218 17.60 1.70 7.21
N SER A 219 16.61 2.53 7.54
CA SER A 219 15.21 2.16 7.60
C SER A 219 14.48 2.43 6.28
N ILE A 220 14.84 3.47 5.53
CA ILE A 220 14.09 3.93 4.35
C ILE A 220 14.68 3.42 3.04
N LEU A 221 16.00 3.47 2.86
CA LEU A 221 16.63 3.09 1.59
C LEU A 221 16.33 1.64 1.17
N PRO A 222 16.31 0.63 2.07
CA PRO A 222 15.96 -0.74 1.69
C PRO A 222 14.52 -0.91 1.18
N MET A 223 13.61 0.00 1.54
CA MET A 223 12.21 -0.02 1.07
C MET A 223 12.07 0.43 -0.38
N LEU A 224 13.02 1.22 -0.87
CA LEU A 224 12.96 1.79 -2.20
C LEU A 224 13.64 0.85 -3.21
N PRO A 225 12.99 0.56 -4.34
CA PRO A 225 13.65 0.00 -5.52
C PRO A 225 14.84 0.83 -5.97
N GLU A 226 15.81 0.21 -6.64
CA GLU A 226 17.04 0.88 -7.06
C GLU A 226 16.80 2.15 -7.90
N PRO A 227 15.89 2.17 -8.91
CA PRO A 227 15.67 3.36 -9.73
C PRO A 227 15.21 4.56 -8.90
N THR A 228 14.23 4.39 -8.01
CA THR A 228 13.73 5.50 -7.18
C THR A 228 14.65 5.82 -6.01
N ARG A 229 15.37 4.83 -5.47
CA ARG A 229 16.42 5.02 -4.46
C ARG A 229 17.53 5.93 -4.97
N ALA A 230 17.97 5.78 -6.22
CA ALA A 230 19.00 6.61 -6.83
C ALA A 230 18.60 8.11 -6.86
N HIS A 231 17.31 8.42 -6.98
CA HIS A 231 16.80 9.79 -6.92
C HIS A 231 16.54 10.28 -5.49
N TYR A 232 16.23 9.40 -4.56
CA TYR A 232 15.98 9.74 -3.16
C TYR A 232 17.25 9.94 -2.33
N ALA A 233 18.24 9.07 -2.49
CA ALA A 233 19.46 9.09 -1.67
C ALA A 233 20.18 10.47 -1.66
N PRO A 234 20.30 11.20 -2.79
CA PRO A 234 20.91 12.53 -2.81
C PRO A 234 20.15 13.60 -2.01
N ILE A 235 18.85 13.39 -1.75
CA ILE A 235 17.99 14.37 -1.08
C ILE A 235 17.66 13.99 0.37
N GLU A 236 18.03 12.77 0.81
CA GLU A 236 17.57 12.20 2.08
C GLU A 236 17.88 13.10 3.29
N SER A 237 19.06 13.70 3.31
CA SER A 237 19.55 14.51 4.42
C SER A 237 18.78 15.81 4.56
N ARG A 238 18.27 16.34 3.43
CA ARG A 238 17.48 17.58 3.36
C ARG A 238 16.02 17.36 3.73
N VAL A 239 15.47 16.16 3.46
CA VAL A 239 14.06 15.85 3.73
C VAL A 239 13.83 15.19 5.09
N ARG A 240 14.86 14.61 5.69
CA ARG A 240 14.76 13.93 6.98
C ARG A 240 14.60 14.91 8.14
N PRO A 241 13.68 14.66 9.09
CA PRO A 241 13.64 15.42 10.34
C PRO A 241 14.93 15.23 11.15
N GLY A 242 15.49 16.32 11.68
CA GLY A 242 16.60 16.28 12.64
C GLY A 242 16.24 15.54 13.94
N TRP A 243 17.24 15.15 14.73
CA TRP A 243 17.06 14.24 15.87
C TRP A 243 16.04 14.74 16.91
N LEU A 244 16.09 16.02 17.28
CA LEU A 244 15.13 16.65 18.20
C LEU A 244 13.71 16.56 17.65
N ARG A 245 13.57 16.87 16.36
CA ARG A 245 12.28 16.84 15.68
C ARG A 245 11.71 15.42 15.61
N ARG A 246 12.54 14.39 15.39
CA ARG A 246 12.08 12.99 15.44
C ARG A 246 11.47 12.63 16.80
N LYS A 247 12.16 12.98 17.89
CA LYS A 247 11.65 12.76 19.25
C LYS A 247 10.34 13.53 19.48
N ALA A 248 10.29 14.80 19.07
CA ALA A 248 9.09 15.62 19.18
C ALA A 248 7.91 15.06 18.35
N LEU A 249 8.14 14.56 17.13
CA LEU A 249 7.11 13.96 16.29
C LEU A 249 6.52 12.68 16.92
N ARG A 250 7.36 11.86 17.54
CA ARG A 250 6.93 10.64 18.24
C ARG A 250 6.11 10.91 19.49
N VAL A 251 6.36 12.02 20.18
CA VAL A 251 5.66 12.35 21.42
C VAL A 251 4.52 13.32 21.11
N VAL A 252 4.84 14.53 20.67
CA VAL A 252 3.89 15.65 20.48
C VAL A 252 3.13 15.53 19.16
N GLY A 253 3.81 15.13 18.08
CA GLY A 253 3.19 15.00 16.76
C GLY A 253 2.02 14.01 16.74
N ARG A 254 2.11 12.95 17.56
CA ARG A 254 1.04 11.97 17.77
C ARG A 254 -0.25 12.60 18.31
N PHE A 255 -0.14 13.53 19.24
CA PHE A 255 -1.30 14.21 19.82
C PHE A 255 -1.84 15.31 18.91
N ALA A 256 -0.95 16.04 18.22
CA ALA A 256 -1.34 17.16 17.36
C ALA A 256 -2.03 16.72 16.06
N ILE A 257 -1.75 15.50 15.59
CA ILE A 257 -2.36 14.89 14.41
C ILE A 257 -2.78 13.47 14.78
N GLY A 258 -3.82 13.35 15.61
CA GLY A 258 -4.30 12.05 16.12
C GLY A 258 -4.58 11.03 15.01
N GLN A 259 -5.01 11.49 13.84
CA GLN A 259 -5.25 10.61 12.69
C GLN A 259 -3.95 10.01 12.14
N ALA A 260 -2.79 10.66 12.29
CA ALA A 260 -1.53 10.11 11.80
C ALA A 260 -1.20 8.75 12.46
N VAL A 261 -1.56 8.58 13.74
CA VAL A 261 -1.20 7.39 14.54
C VAL A 261 -2.28 6.32 14.47
N GLY A 262 -3.53 6.73 14.40
CA GLY A 262 -4.66 5.83 14.46
C GLY A 262 -4.77 5.05 15.77
N GLU A 263 -5.72 4.12 15.84
CA GLU A 263 -5.80 3.20 16.97
C GLU A 263 -4.68 2.13 16.89
N PRO A 264 -4.14 1.68 18.04
CA PRO A 264 -3.18 0.59 18.09
C PRO A 264 -3.71 -0.69 17.41
N ARG A 265 -2.82 -1.44 16.75
CA ARG A 265 -3.13 -2.79 16.29
C ARG A 265 -3.13 -3.74 17.50
N VAL A 266 -4.07 -4.68 17.56
CA VAL A 266 -4.16 -5.69 18.62
C VAL A 266 -4.05 -7.07 17.99
N ALA A 267 -3.05 -7.85 18.38
CA ALA A 267 -2.87 -9.20 17.87
C ALA A 267 -4.05 -10.05 18.35
N ARG A 268 -4.70 -10.77 17.43
CA ARG A 268 -5.73 -11.75 17.77
C ARG A 268 -5.27 -13.16 17.40
N PRO A 269 -5.59 -14.17 18.22
CA PRO A 269 -5.53 -15.55 17.78
C PRO A 269 -6.42 -15.71 16.55
N TRP A 270 -5.92 -16.40 15.53
CA TRP A 270 -6.74 -16.77 14.38
C TRP A 270 -7.91 -17.64 14.84
N THR A 271 -9.14 -17.27 14.47
CA THR A 271 -10.34 -18.08 14.75
C THR A 271 -11.01 -18.42 13.42
N SER A 272 -11.30 -19.71 13.18
CA SER A 272 -11.99 -20.19 11.97
C SER A 272 -13.34 -19.51 11.74
N SER A 273 -13.94 -18.95 12.78
CA SER A 273 -15.20 -18.21 12.77
C SER A 273 -15.24 -16.97 11.86
N GLY A 274 -14.08 -16.44 11.42
CA GLY A 274 -14.01 -15.40 10.39
C GLY A 274 -14.35 -15.90 8.98
N VAL A 275 -14.11 -17.19 8.71
CA VAL A 275 -14.48 -17.87 7.46
C VAL A 275 -15.92 -18.37 7.53
N ASP A 276 -16.36 -18.83 8.70
CA ASP A 276 -17.71 -19.39 8.90
C ASP A 276 -18.83 -18.35 8.74
N LYS A 277 -18.54 -17.05 8.93
CA LYS A 277 -19.48 -15.95 8.61
C LYS A 277 -19.64 -15.65 7.11
N ALA A 278 -18.78 -16.21 6.25
CA ALA A 278 -18.85 -16.00 4.80
C ALA A 278 -19.67 -17.09 4.07
N ASN A 279 -19.98 -18.19 4.77
CA ASN A 279 -20.76 -19.32 4.26
C ASN A 279 -22.18 -19.39 4.84
N GLY A 280 -22.60 -18.38 5.61
CA GLY A 280 -23.92 -18.25 6.21
C GLY A 280 -24.67 -17.03 5.71
#